data_AF-V4HMG2-F1
#
_entry.id   AF-V4HMG2-F1
#
_cell.length_a   1.000
_cell.length_b   1.000
_cell.length_c   1.000
_cell.angle_alpha   90.00
_cell.angle_beta   90.00
_cell.angle_gamma   90.00
#
_symmetry.space_group_name_H-M   'P 1'
#
loop_
_entity.id
_entity.type
_entity.pdbx_description
1 polymer ?
#
loop_
_entity_poly.entity_id
_entity_poly.type
_entity_poly.pdbx_seq_one_letter_code
_entity_poly.pdbx_strand_id
1 'polypeptide(L)' 'MSDDPDRTADEPDPTAQDEAVENFLDDAETVLSEYSQGYMDADDALSRLTSDIDDLRAEYENTGDADTEE' A
#
# COMPACT_ATOMS: atom_id res chain seq x y z
N MET A 1 23.10 -33.08 6.31
CA MET A 1 22.03 -32.09 6.54
C MET A 1 22.34 -30.97 5.58
N SER A 2 21.62 -30.94 4.46
CA SER A 2 21.70 -29.83 3.51
C SER A 2 20.80 -28.74 4.08
N ASP A 3 21.42 -27.72 4.67
CA ASP A 3 20.76 -26.43 4.84
C ASP A 3 20.60 -25.86 3.44
N ASP A 4 19.36 -25.78 2.99
CA ASP A 4 18.93 -25.12 1.77
C ASP A 4 18.60 -23.67 2.16
N PRO A 5 19.46 -22.68 1.86
CA PRO A 5 19.22 -21.29 2.24
C PRO A 5 18.31 -20.56 1.24
N ASP A 6 17.67 -21.28 0.31
CA ASP A 6 17.04 -20.72 -0.89
C ASP A 6 15.50 -20.77 -0.77
N ARG A 7 14.96 -20.18 0.30
CA ARG A 7 13.49 -20.10 0.47
C ARG A 7 12.96 -18.84 1.16
N THR A 8 13.73 -17.76 1.18
CA THR A 8 13.29 -16.47 1.77
C THR A 8 13.51 -15.27 0.85
N ALA A 9 13.81 -15.48 -0.44
CA ALA A 9 14.08 -14.40 -1.39
C ALA A 9 12.84 -13.92 -2.18
N ASP A 10 11.69 -14.57 -2.00
CA ASP A 10 10.42 -14.28 -2.71
C ASP A 10 9.31 -13.84 -1.75
N GLU A 11 9.68 -13.40 -0.53
CA GLU A 11 8.74 -12.72 0.35
C GLU A 11 9.01 -11.22 0.26
N PRO A 12 8.00 -10.41 -0.09
CA PRO A 12 8.14 -8.96 -0.12
C PRO A 12 8.63 -8.47 1.23
N ASP A 13 9.49 -7.44 1.25
CA ASP A 13 10.02 -6.90 2.51
C ASP A 13 8.84 -6.51 3.41
N PRO A 14 8.62 -7.21 4.55
CA PRO A 14 7.44 -7.00 5.36
C PRO A 14 7.40 -5.58 5.92
N THR A 15 8.56 -4.94 6.09
CA THR A 15 8.65 -3.58 6.60
C THR A 15 8.23 -2.52 5.57
N ALA A 16 8.49 -2.77 4.29
CA ALA A 16 8.02 -1.89 3.21
C ALA A 16 6.49 -1.98 3.03
N GLN A 17 5.93 -3.17 3.20
CA GLN A 17 4.48 -3.38 3.17
C GLN A 17 3.78 -2.75 4.37
N ASP A 18 4.35 -2.91 5.57
CA ASP A 18 3.84 -2.27 6.78
C ASP A 18 3.84 -0.74 6.62
N GLU A 19 4.92 -0.15 6.08
CA GLU A 19 5.00 1.29 5.80
C GLU A 19 3.95 1.76 4.78
N ALA A 20 3.73 1.02 3.70
CA ALA A 20 2.71 1.35 2.70
C ALA A 20 1.28 1.32 3.29
N VAL A 21 1.00 0.34 4.16
CA VAL A 21 -0.29 0.25 4.86
C VAL A 21 -0.45 1.39 5.87
N GLU A 22 0.60 1.71 6.64
CA GLU A 22 0.58 2.83 7.59
C GLU A 22 0.28 4.16 6.87
N ASN A 23 0.96 4.43 5.76
CA ASN A 23 0.72 5.63 4.94
C ASN A 23 -0.73 5.68 4.43
N PHE A 24 -1.26 4.58 3.91
CA PHE A 24 -2.66 4.51 3.47
C PHE A 24 -3.64 4.81 4.61
N LEU A 25 -3.39 4.31 5.83
CA LEU A 25 -4.26 4.56 6.97
C LEU A 25 -4.26 6.03 7.40
N ASP A 26 -3.09 6.68 7.39
CA ASP A 26 -2.94 8.10 7.71
C ASP A 26 -3.67 8.99 6.68
N ASP A 27 -3.56 8.65 5.40
CA ASP A 27 -4.26 9.35 4.32
C ASP A 27 -5.79 9.16 4.43
N ALA A 28 -6.25 7.94 4.69
CA ALA A 28 -7.66 7.65 4.88
C ALA A 28 -8.25 8.37 6.11
N GLU A 29 -7.50 8.49 7.21
CA GLU A 29 -7.92 9.25 8.39
C GLU A 29 -8.03 10.75 8.07
N THR A 30 -7.10 11.28 7.27
CA THR A 30 -7.16 12.67 6.79
C THR A 30 -8.42 12.91 5.96
N VAL A 31 -8.71 12.05 4.98
CA VAL A 31 -9.93 12.16 4.15
C VAL A 31 -11.19 12.09 5.00
N LEU A 32 -11.27 11.14 5.94
CA LEU A 32 -12.41 11.01 6.83
C LEU A 32 -12.60 12.25 7.71
N SER A 33 -11.50 12.81 8.22
CA SER A 33 -11.49 14.02 9.03
C SER A 33 -11.98 15.23 8.24
N GLU A 34 -11.50 15.41 7.01
CA GLU A 34 -11.92 16.51 6.13
C GLU A 34 -13.39 16.39 5.73
N TYR A 35 -13.84 15.19 5.36
CA TYR A 35 -15.24 14.91 5.08
C TYR A 35 -16.14 15.18 6.29
N SER A 36 -15.76 14.68 7.48
CA SER A 36 -16.54 14.85 8.71
C SER A 36 -16.66 16.31 9.15
N GLN A 37 -15.66 17.12 8.84
CA GLN A 37 -15.65 18.56 9.10
C GLN A 37 -16.39 19.36 8.01
N GLY A 38 -16.81 18.72 6.92
CA GLY A 38 -17.46 19.36 5.78
C GLY A 38 -16.50 20.17 4.90
N TYR A 39 -15.19 19.90 4.97
CA TYR A 39 -14.17 20.47 4.08
C TYR A 39 -14.04 19.70 2.77
N MET A 40 -14.60 18.49 2.69
CA MET A 40 -14.58 17.64 1.51
C MET A 40 -15.97 17.06 1.24
N ASP A 41 -16.37 17.05 -0.02
CA ASP A 41 -17.62 16.43 -0.46
C ASP A 41 -17.51 14.90 -0.52
N ALA A 42 -18.64 14.19 -0.44
CA ALA A 42 -18.65 12.72 -0.43
C ALA A 42 -18.04 12.11 -1.71
N ASP A 43 -18.31 12.71 -2.87
CA ASP A 43 -17.78 12.21 -4.15
C ASP A 43 -16.26 12.41 -4.23
N ASP A 44 -15.75 13.55 -3.75
CA ASP A 44 -14.32 13.83 -3.70
C ASP A 44 -13.60 12.89 -2.72
N ALA A 45 -14.18 12.67 -1.54
CA ALA A 45 -13.66 11.73 -0.55
C ALA A 45 -13.59 10.30 -1.11
N LEU A 46 -14.64 9.83 -1.79
CA LEU A 46 -14.65 8.52 -2.43
C LEU A 46 -13.65 8.42 -3.58
N SER A 47 -13.51 9.48 -4.40
CA SER A 47 -12.54 9.52 -5.48
C SER A 47 -11.11 9.46 -4.94
N ARG A 48 -10.83 10.15 -3.83
CA ARG A 48 -9.51 10.16 -3.21
C ARG A 48 -9.16 8.80 -2.60
N LEU A 49 -10.05 8.23 -1.78
CA LEU A 49 -9.88 6.88 -1.24
C LEU A 49 -9.70 5.81 -2.32
N THR A 50 -10.37 5.97 -3.47
CA THR A 50 -10.18 5.04 -4.60
C THR A 50 -8.75 5.14 -5.15
N SER A 51 -8.23 6.36 -5.30
CA SER A 51 -6.84 6.59 -5.72
C SER A 51 -5.86 5.98 -4.71
N ASP A 52 -6.06 6.24 -3.42
CA ASP A 52 -5.17 5.75 -2.36
C ASP A 52 -5.15 4.20 -2.32
N ILE A 53 -6.28 3.54 -2.63
CA ILE A 53 -6.35 2.08 -2.76
C ILE A 53 -5.57 1.58 -3.98
N ASP A 54 -5.67 2.27 -5.12
CA ASP A 54 -4.95 1.90 -6.33
C ASP A 54 -3.44 2.08 -6.15
N ASP A 55 -3.00 3.14 -5.47
CA ASP A 55 -1.60 3.38 -5.11
C ASP A 55 -1.08 2.29 -4.17
N LEU A 56 -1.85 1.92 -3.13
CA LEU A 56 -1.50 0.81 -2.25
C LEU A 56 -1.35 -0.50 -3.03
N ARG A 57 -2.28 -0.81 -3.95
CA ARG A 57 -2.16 -2.00 -4.80
C ARG A 57 -0.92 -1.98 -5.67
N ALA A 58 -0.60 -0.84 -6.27
CA ALA A 58 0.58 -0.69 -7.10
C ALA A 58 1.86 -0.94 -6.31
N GLU A 59 1.96 -0.51 -5.05
CA GLU A 59 3.11 -0.82 -4.20
C GLU A 59 3.26 -2.33 -3.92
N TYR A 60 2.14 -3.03 -3.68
CA TYR A 60 2.14 -4.48 -3.49
C TYR A 60 2.48 -5.25 -4.79
N GLU A 61 2.00 -4.78 -5.94
CA GLU A 61 2.30 -5.37 -7.25
C GLU A 61 3.77 -5.12 -7.65
N ASN A 62 4.27 -3.90 -7.46
CA ASN A 62 5.63 -3.49 -7.82
C ASN A 62 6.69 -4.17 -6.93
N THR A 63 6.36 -4.52 -5.69
CA THR A 63 7.24 -5.34 -4.84
C THR A 63 7.40 -6.76 -5.39
N GLY A 64 6.43 -7.28 -6.18
CA GLY A 64 6.48 -8.61 -6.79
C GLY A 64 7.19 -8.68 -8.16
N ASP A 65 7.41 -7.54 -8.83
CA ASP A 65 7.97 -7.48 -10.20
C ASP A 65 9.48 -7.17 -10.25
N ALA A 66 10.13 -6.90 -9.11
CA ALA A 66 11.54 -6.50 -9.06
C ALA A 66 12.58 -7.60 -9.40
N ASP A 67 12.16 -8.85 -9.65
CA ASP A 67 13.06 -10.01 -9.88
C ASP A 67 12.95 -10.67 -11.27
N THR A 68 12.31 -10.02 -12.26
CA THR A 68 12.31 -10.51 -13.66
C THR A 68 13.21 -9.67 -14.56
N GLU A 69 14.53 -9.73 -14.36
CA GLU A 69 15.50 -9.36 -15.41
C GLU A 69 16.36 -10.59 -15.76
N GLU A 70 16.09 -11.17 -16.96
CA GLU A 70 16.74 -12.35 -17.56
C GLU A 70 18.16 -12.08 -18.09
#